data_AF-A0A6C0EHW0-F1
#
_entry.id   AF-A0A6C0EHW0-F1
#
_cell.length_a   1.000
_cell.length_b   1.000
_cell.length_c   1.000
_cell.angle_alpha   90.00
_cell.angle_beta   90.00
_cell.angle_gamma   90.00
#
_symmetry.space_group_name_H-M   'P 1'
#
loop_
_entity.id
_entity.type
_entity.pdbx_description
1 polymer ?
#
loop_
_entity_poly.entity_id
_entity_poly.type
_entity_poly.pdbx_seq_one_letter_code
_entity_poly.pdbx_strand_id
1 'polypeptide(L)'
;MNTLVLCIIIVILLYIPAIFITNYFILDLFPSTISPILVYCSLLSVFTFVIGSGISIYSSKKNCDRVNALNVIKEGLRHVVYFLIAYALIYYVSVIREPFFTIFGSGKLGYSVVQSFVIVLNSITATIINYFTSIEKSCKLSQPEIDKNLNKLDKYLDTKPVKKNVKKIEIRD
;
A
#
# COMPACT_ATOMS: atom_id res chain seq x y z
N MET A 1 7.14 1.31 -18.06
CA MET A 1 7.59 0.77 -16.75
C MET A 1 6.43 0.06 -16.08
N ASN A 2 6.61 -1.17 -15.58
CA ASN A 2 5.55 -1.91 -14.89
C ASN A 2 5.09 -1.13 -13.64
N THR A 3 3.77 -1.00 -13.45
CA THR A 3 3.17 -0.24 -12.34
C THR A 3 3.67 -0.70 -10.97
N LEU A 4 3.85 -2.02 -10.80
CA LEU A 4 4.39 -2.59 -9.57
C LEU A 4 5.83 -2.11 -9.31
N VAL A 5 6.67 -2.08 -10.36
CA VAL A 5 8.07 -1.62 -10.27
C VAL A 5 8.13 -0.14 -9.87
N LEU A 6 7.23 0.70 -10.40
CA LEU A 6 7.11 2.09 -9.97
C LEU A 6 6.78 2.19 -8.47
N CYS A 7 5.83 1.41 -7.96
CA CYS A 7 5.50 1.39 -6.53
C CYS A 7 6.71 0.98 -5.67
N ILE A 8 7.45 -0.05 -6.09
CA ILE A 8 8.66 -0.50 -5.40
C ILE A 8 9.72 0.61 -5.34
N ILE A 9 10.00 1.27 -6.47
CA ILE A 9 10.97 2.37 -6.53
C ILE A 9 10.55 3.51 -5.60
N ILE A 10 9.28 3.90 -5.64
CA ILE A 10 8.74 4.96 -4.75
C ILE A 10 8.91 4.56 -3.28
N VAL A 11 8.60 3.32 -2.92
CA VAL A 11 8.78 2.82 -1.55
C VAL A 11 10.23 2.94 -1.11
N ILE A 12 11.18 2.48 -1.93
CA ILE A 12 12.61 2.58 -1.61
C ILE A 12 13.02 4.05 -1.40
N LEU A 13 12.62 4.93 -2.32
CA LEU A 13 12.94 6.36 -2.27
C LEU A 13 12.31 7.09 -1.08
N LEU A 14 11.20 6.59 -0.55
CA LEU A 14 10.54 7.18 0.61
C LEU A 14 11.10 6.65 1.94
N TYR A 15 11.37 5.34 2.05
CA TYR A 15 11.83 4.74 3.30
C TYR A 15 13.26 5.13 3.69
N ILE A 16 14.19 5.17 2.73
CA ILE A 16 15.59 5.48 3.05
C ILE A 16 15.70 6.88 3.67
N PRO A 17 15.21 7.97 3.04
CA PRO A 17 15.26 9.28 3.67
C PRO A 17 14.49 9.35 4.98
N ALA A 18 13.32 8.70 5.08
CA ALA A 18 12.54 8.71 6.32
C ALA A 18 13.32 8.11 7.51
N ILE A 19 14.05 7.01 7.30
CA ILE A 19 14.87 6.37 8.33
C ILE A 19 16.02 7.30 8.75
N PHE A 20 16.74 7.87 7.78
CA PHE A 20 17.83 8.80 8.05
C PHE A 20 17.36 10.06 8.76
N ILE A 21 16.27 10.68 8.29
CA ILE A 21 15.68 11.86 8.92
C ILE A 21 15.28 11.55 10.36
N THR A 22 14.66 10.39 10.59
CA THR A 22 14.25 9.99 11.94
C THR A 22 15.46 9.85 12.87
N ASN A 23 16.51 9.14 12.44
CA ASN A 23 17.69 8.89 13.28
C ASN A 23 18.58 10.11 13.51
N TYR A 24 18.71 11.01 12.53
CA TYR A 24 19.64 12.14 12.60
C TYR A 24 19.01 13.45 13.05
N PHE A 25 17.70 13.62 12.87
CA PHE A 25 17.02 14.87 13.18
C PHE A 25 15.94 14.65 14.23
N ILE A 26 15.01 13.72 13.96
CA ILE A 26 13.81 13.64 14.79
C ILE A 26 14.14 13.14 16.20
N LEU A 27 14.94 12.08 16.34
CA LEU A 27 15.28 11.54 17.66
C LEU A 27 16.02 12.54 18.55
N ASP A 28 16.76 13.49 17.96
CA ASP A 28 17.48 14.53 18.71
C ASP A 28 16.57 15.69 19.17
N LEU A 29 15.36 15.82 18.60
CA LEU A 29 14.37 16.84 18.98
C LEU A 29 13.54 16.43 20.19
N PHE A 30 13.51 15.14 20.55
CA PHE A 30 12.74 14.66 21.68
C PHE A 30 13.56 14.69 22.97
N PRO A 31 12.96 15.08 24.11
CA PRO A 31 13.63 15.06 25.39
C PRO A 31 14.03 13.63 25.78
N SER A 32 15.14 13.50 26.50
CA SER A 32 15.70 12.21 26.97
C SER A 32 14.77 11.42 27.90
N THR A 33 13.68 12.02 28.36
CA THR A 33 12.63 11.38 29.17
C THR A 33 11.78 10.40 28.35
N ILE A 34 11.73 10.54 27.03
CA ILE A 34 10.96 9.66 26.15
C ILE A 34 11.92 8.63 25.52
N SER A 35 11.57 7.35 25.61
CA SER A 35 12.38 6.29 25.00
C SER A 35 12.50 6.51 23.48
N PRO A 36 13.72 6.66 22.93
CA PRO A 36 13.93 6.88 21.50
C PRO A 36 13.32 5.78 20.63
N ILE A 37 13.24 4.55 21.16
CA ILE A 37 12.63 3.40 20.49
C ILE A 37 11.13 3.63 20.29
N LEU A 38 10.42 4.16 21.30
CA LEU A 38 8.99 4.43 21.20
C LEU A 38 8.69 5.54 20.19
N VAL A 39 9.51 6.59 20.17
CA VAL A 39 9.41 7.68 19.19
C VAL A 39 9.63 7.14 17.78
N TYR A 40 10.69 6.36 17.59
CA TYR A 40 11.01 5.75 16.30
C TYR A 40 9.88 4.84 15.80
N CYS A 41 9.43 3.91 16.65
CA CYS A 41 8.37 2.97 16.28
C CYS A 41 7.05 3.68 15.98
N SER A 42 6.65 4.68 16.76
CA SER A 42 5.39 5.40 16.54
C SER A 42 5.40 6.19 15.23
N LEU A 43 6.43 7.01 15.00
CA LEU A 43 6.56 7.83 13.78
C LEU A 43 6.61 6.98 12.52
N LEU A 44 7.50 5.99 12.49
CA LEU A 44 7.66 5.15 11.31
C LEU A 44 6.48 4.20 11.11
N SER A 45 5.73 3.84 12.16
CA SER A 45 4.46 3.12 11.98
C SER A 45 3.42 3.97 11.27
N VAL A 46 3.26 5.24 11.64
CA VAL A 46 2.34 6.16 10.94
C VAL A 46 2.75 6.32 9.48
N PHE A 47 4.04 6.56 9.23
CA PHE A 47 4.58 6.68 7.87
C PHE A 47 4.34 5.41 7.04
N THR A 48 4.65 4.25 7.62
CA THR A 48 4.47 2.93 6.99
C THR A 48 3.02 2.64 6.66
N PHE A 49 2.10 3.01 7.57
CA PHE A 49 0.66 2.88 7.36
C PHE A 49 0.18 3.71 6.18
N VAL A 50 0.63 4.97 6.06
CA VAL A 50 0.27 5.86 4.97
C VAL A 50 0.77 5.32 3.64
N ILE A 51 2.01 4.82 3.58
CA ILE A 51 2.56 4.21 2.36
C ILE A 51 1.76 2.97 1.95
N GLY A 52 1.50 2.06 2.91
CA GLY A 52 0.71 0.85 2.62
C GLY A 52 -0.69 1.15 2.13
N SER A 53 -1.35 2.11 2.76
CA SER A 53 -2.66 2.59 2.34
C SER A 53 -2.62 3.22 0.94
N GLY A 54 -1.61 4.04 0.66
CA GLY A 54 -1.40 4.67 -0.64
C GLY A 54 -1.21 3.68 -1.78
N ILE A 55 -0.42 2.62 -1.56
CA ILE A 55 -0.23 1.53 -2.54
C ILE A 55 -1.55 0.82 -2.81
N SER A 56 -2.33 0.54 -1.77
CA SER A 56 -3.62 -0.14 -1.89
C SER A 56 -4.62 0.68 -2.70
N ILE A 57 -4.70 1.99 -2.43
CA ILE A 57 -5.54 2.94 -3.19
C ILE A 57 -5.08 3.01 -4.65
N TYR A 58 -3.78 3.22 -4.88
CA TYR A 58 -3.23 3.39 -6.22
C TYR A 58 -3.42 2.14 -7.08
N SER A 59 -3.11 0.96 -6.55
CA SER A 59 -3.28 -0.32 -7.26
C SER A 59 -4.75 -0.60 -7.57
N SER A 60 -5.66 -0.38 -6.62
CA SER A 60 -7.09 -0.63 -6.83
C SER A 60 -7.69 0.35 -7.85
N LYS A 61 -7.40 1.66 -7.70
CA LYS A 61 -7.92 2.69 -8.60
C LYS A 61 -7.41 2.52 -10.04
N LYS A 62 -6.13 2.18 -10.21
CA LYS A 62 -5.54 2.02 -11.54
C LYS A 62 -6.05 0.80 -12.29
N ASN A 63 -6.39 -0.29 -11.60
CA ASN A 63 -6.77 -1.54 -12.26
C ASN A 63 -8.29 -1.71 -12.43
N CYS A 64 -9.11 -1.18 -11.51
CA CYS A 64 -10.56 -1.35 -11.59
C CYS A 64 -11.39 -0.13 -11.16
N ASP A 65 -10.74 1.05 -10.99
CA ASP A 65 -11.36 2.31 -10.59
C ASP A 65 -12.29 2.21 -9.37
N ARG A 66 -11.96 1.26 -8.48
CA ARG A 66 -12.68 0.96 -7.25
C ARG A 66 -11.69 0.97 -6.10
N VAL A 67 -12.15 1.40 -4.93
CA VAL A 67 -11.34 1.41 -3.71
C VAL A 67 -12.17 0.83 -2.58
N ASN A 68 -11.68 -0.24 -1.96
CA ASN A 68 -12.29 -0.81 -0.78
C ASN A 68 -11.59 -0.27 0.48
N ALA A 69 -12.25 0.65 1.20
CA ALA A 69 -11.68 1.32 2.37
C ALA A 69 -11.23 0.34 3.47
N LEU A 70 -11.99 -0.73 3.73
CA LEU A 70 -11.62 -1.74 4.73
C LEU A 70 -10.33 -2.47 4.32
N ASN A 71 -10.18 -2.76 3.03
CA ASN A 71 -8.97 -3.39 2.54
C ASN A 71 -7.76 -2.44 2.61
N VAL A 72 -7.95 -1.16 2.28
CA VAL A 72 -6.90 -0.13 2.40
C VAL A 72 -6.37 -0.05 3.83
N ILE A 73 -7.26 0.02 4.83
CA ILE A 73 -6.87 0.06 6.24
C ILE A 73 -6.15 -1.24 6.64
N LYS A 74 -6.67 -2.39 6.22
CA LYS A 74 -6.07 -3.70 6.53
C LYS A 74 -4.65 -3.83 5.98
N GLU A 75 -4.43 -3.44 4.73
CA GLU A 75 -3.10 -3.50 4.12
C GLU A 75 -2.15 -2.44 4.69
N GLY A 76 -2.66 -1.25 5.05
CA GLY A 76 -1.92 -0.25 5.82
C GLY A 76 -1.42 -0.79 7.16
N LEU A 77 -2.29 -1.43 7.95
CA LEU A 77 -1.92 -2.08 9.21
C LEU A 77 -0.93 -3.23 8.99
N ARG A 78 -1.11 -4.02 7.92
CA ARG A 78 -0.20 -5.11 7.59
C ARG A 78 1.22 -4.62 7.32
N HIS A 79 1.36 -3.50 6.60
CA HIS A 79 2.66 -2.84 6.42
C HIS A 79 3.30 -2.47 7.76
N VAL A 80 2.53 -1.92 8.71
CA VAL A 80 3.05 -1.58 10.05
C VAL A 80 3.58 -2.82 10.76
N VAL A 81 2.84 -3.93 10.72
CA VAL A 81 3.28 -5.19 11.33
C VAL A 81 4.60 -5.68 10.71
N TYR A 82 4.71 -5.65 9.38
CA TYR A 82 5.95 -6.01 8.68
C TYR A 82 7.14 -5.13 9.10
N PHE A 83 6.92 -3.82 9.21
CA PHE A 83 7.93 -2.88 9.71
C PHE A 83 8.35 -3.21 11.15
N LEU A 84 7.39 -3.45 12.05
CA LEU A 84 7.70 -3.77 13.45
C LEU A 84 8.49 -5.07 13.59
N ILE A 85 8.14 -6.09 12.79
CA ILE A 85 8.90 -7.35 12.74
C ILE A 85 10.32 -7.10 12.24
N ALA A 86 10.49 -6.36 11.14
CA ALA A 86 11.80 -6.02 10.59
C ALA A 86 12.66 -5.25 11.62
N TYR A 87 12.05 -4.29 12.31
CA TYR A 87 12.72 -3.53 13.35
C TYR A 87 13.13 -4.41 14.54
N ALA A 88 12.24 -5.29 15.01
CA ALA A 88 12.54 -6.25 16.07
C ALA A 88 13.70 -7.18 15.67
N LEU A 89 13.74 -7.65 14.42
CA LEU A 89 14.84 -8.49 13.93
C LEU A 89 16.19 -7.75 14.01
N ILE A 90 16.27 -6.50 13.60
CA ILE A 90 17.50 -5.70 13.71
C ILE A 90 17.92 -5.55 15.18
N TYR A 91 16.95 -5.30 16.06
CA TYR A 91 17.21 -5.01 17.47
C TYR A 91 17.59 -6.26 18.29
N TYR A 92 17.01 -7.42 18.00
CA TYR A 92 17.26 -8.64 18.78
C TYR A 92 18.27 -9.60 18.13
N VAL A 93 18.43 -9.57 16.81
CA VAL A 93 19.33 -10.50 16.10
C VAL A 93 20.65 -9.82 15.77
N SER A 94 21.66 -10.03 16.62
CA SER A 94 22.99 -9.42 16.46
C SER A 94 23.64 -9.75 15.11
N VAL A 95 23.45 -10.98 14.62
CA VAL A 95 23.97 -11.47 13.33
C VAL A 95 23.55 -10.58 12.16
N ILE A 96 22.37 -9.94 12.23
CA ILE A 96 21.89 -9.05 11.16
C ILE A 96 22.62 -7.70 11.20
N ARG A 97 22.95 -7.17 12.39
CA ARG A 97 23.54 -5.83 12.57
C ARG A 97 25.06 -5.79 12.56
N GLU A 98 25.72 -6.84 13.05
CA GLU A 98 27.18 -6.92 13.14
C GLU A 98 27.92 -6.67 11.83
N PRO A 99 27.53 -7.21 10.66
CA PRO A 99 28.23 -6.91 9.41
C PRO A 99 28.16 -5.42 9.08
N PHE A 100 27.03 -4.76 9.33
CA PHE A 100 26.88 -3.33 9.10
C PHE A 100 27.67 -2.50 10.12
N PHE A 101 27.69 -2.91 11.39
CA PHE A 101 28.43 -2.18 12.42
C PHE A 101 29.94 -2.30 12.24
N THR A 102 30.41 -3.42 11.69
CA THR A 102 31.83 -3.61 11.37
C THR A 102 32.27 -2.66 10.26
N ILE A 103 31.41 -2.40 9.27
CA ILE A 103 31.73 -1.55 8.10
C ILE A 103 31.47 -0.06 8.39
N PHE A 104 30.35 0.26 9.04
CA PHE A 104 29.85 1.64 9.19
C PHE A 104 29.90 2.16 10.63
N GLY A 105 30.38 1.35 11.59
CA GLY A 105 30.42 1.66 13.02
C GLY A 105 29.10 1.40 13.74
N SER A 106 29.14 1.26 15.07
CA SER A 106 27.96 1.03 15.92
C SER A 106 27.19 2.33 16.28
N GLY A 107 27.44 3.43 15.57
CA GLY A 107 26.80 4.72 15.78
C GLY A 107 25.52 4.92 14.94
N LYS A 108 25.01 6.15 14.91
CA LYS A 108 23.79 6.54 14.16
C LYS A 108 23.85 6.11 12.68
N LEU A 109 25.03 6.19 12.06
CA LEU A 109 25.23 5.79 10.67
C LEU A 109 24.98 4.29 10.47
N GLY A 110 25.67 3.43 11.21
CA GLY A 110 25.51 1.97 11.08
C GLY A 110 24.09 1.52 11.38
N TYR A 111 23.45 2.08 12.42
CA TYR A 111 22.02 1.84 12.70
C TYR A 111 21.12 2.27 11.54
N SER A 112 21.34 3.44 10.94
CA SER A 112 20.55 3.92 9.81
C SER A 112 20.71 3.04 8.57
N VAL A 113 21.92 2.54 8.30
CA VAL A 113 22.20 1.68 7.15
C VAL A 113 21.55 0.31 7.32
N VAL A 114 21.74 -0.37 8.46
CA VAL A 114 21.11 -1.69 8.70
C VAL A 114 19.58 -1.58 8.69
N GLN A 115 19.04 -0.53 9.30
CA GLN A 115 17.60 -0.25 9.28
C GLN A 115 17.10 -0.03 7.87
N SER A 116 17.76 0.82 7.10
CA SER A 116 17.39 1.07 5.70
C SER A 116 17.40 -0.24 4.91
N PHE A 117 18.45 -1.04 5.02
CA PHE A 117 18.56 -2.29 4.27
C PHE A 117 17.44 -3.28 4.60
N VAL A 118 17.28 -3.61 5.89
CA VAL A 118 16.35 -4.65 6.34
C VAL A 118 14.90 -4.20 6.22
N ILE A 119 14.59 -2.95 6.60
CA ILE A 119 13.23 -2.40 6.49
C ILE A 119 12.82 -2.27 5.03
N VAL A 120 13.69 -1.74 4.15
CA VAL A 120 13.36 -1.62 2.73
C VAL A 120 13.10 -2.99 2.11
N LEU A 121 13.94 -3.99 2.39
CA LEU A 121 13.73 -5.35 1.88
C LEU A 121 12.38 -5.93 2.32
N ASN A 122 12.01 -5.72 3.58
CA ASN A 122 10.73 -6.18 4.11
C ASN A 122 9.56 -5.41 3.48
N SER A 123 9.69 -4.10 3.32
CA SER A 123 8.70 -3.21 2.70
C SER A 123 8.47 -3.52 1.22
N ILE A 124 9.49 -3.97 0.47
CA ILE A 124 9.32 -4.45 -0.92
C ILE A 124 8.38 -5.65 -0.94
N THR A 125 8.62 -6.63 -0.07
CA THR A 125 7.78 -7.84 0.03
C THR A 125 6.35 -7.47 0.41
N ALA A 126 6.18 -6.61 1.41
CA ALA A 126 4.87 -6.10 1.83
C ALA A 126 4.15 -5.38 0.68
N THR A 127 4.87 -4.56 -0.09
CA THR A 127 4.35 -3.80 -1.25
C THR A 127 3.86 -4.73 -2.35
N ILE A 128 4.61 -5.79 -2.69
CA ILE A 128 4.21 -6.77 -3.70
C ILE A 128 2.91 -7.46 -3.28
N ILE A 129 2.85 -7.95 -2.04
CA ILE A 129 1.66 -8.63 -1.50
C ILE A 129 0.46 -7.69 -1.50
N ASN A 130 0.64 -6.46 -1.01
CA ASN A 130 -0.40 -5.44 -0.96
C ASN A 130 -0.92 -5.10 -2.35
N TYR A 131 -0.03 -4.91 -3.33
CA TYR A 131 -0.40 -4.61 -4.71
C TYR A 131 -1.35 -5.66 -5.30
N PHE A 132 -0.99 -6.94 -5.21
CA PHE A 132 -1.83 -8.01 -5.77
C PHE A 132 -3.10 -8.25 -4.96
N THR A 133 -3.01 -8.26 -3.62
CA THR A 133 -4.17 -8.49 -2.75
C THR A 133 -5.22 -7.37 -2.89
N SER A 134 -4.77 -6.13 -3.09
CA SER A 134 -5.64 -4.98 -3.30
C SER A 134 -6.40 -5.05 -4.62
N ILE A 135 -5.73 -5.48 -5.70
CA ILE A 135 -6.40 -5.75 -6.97
C ILE A 135 -7.44 -6.86 -6.80
N GLU A 136 -7.05 -7.99 -6.21
CA GLU A 136 -7.94 -9.15 -6.03
C GLU A 136 -9.22 -8.77 -5.27
N LYS A 137 -9.10 -8.04 -4.15
CA LYS A 137 -10.24 -7.72 -3.30
C LYS A 137 -11.06 -6.52 -3.78
N SER A 138 -10.41 -5.48 -4.31
CA SER A 138 -11.14 -4.29 -4.76
C SER A 138 -11.84 -4.51 -6.10
N CYS A 139 -11.31 -5.38 -6.95
CA CYS A 139 -11.90 -5.66 -8.25
C CYS A 139 -12.95 -6.79 -8.19
N LYS A 140 -13.06 -7.51 -7.06
CA LYS A 140 -14.13 -8.48 -6.83
C LYS A 140 -15.47 -7.77 -6.67
N LEU A 141 -16.45 -8.12 -7.51
CA LEU A 141 -17.83 -7.66 -7.38
C LEU A 141 -18.46 -8.26 -6.11
N SER A 142 -19.18 -7.43 -5.36
CA SER A 142 -19.96 -7.92 -4.22
C SER A 142 -21.20 -8.67 -4.72
N GLN A 143 -21.65 -9.71 -4.00
CA GLN A 143 -22.92 -10.39 -4.33
C GLN A 143 -24.11 -9.44 -4.50
N PRO A 144 -24.35 -8.44 -3.63
CA PRO A 144 -25.45 -7.50 -3.83
C PRO A 144 -25.30 -6.64 -5.11
N GLU A 145 -24.08 -6.36 -5.57
CA GLU A 145 -23.88 -5.73 -6.89
C GLU A 145 -24.21 -6.69 -8.04
N ILE A 146 -23.86 -7.97 -7.90
CA ILE A 146 -24.20 -9.00 -8.88
C ILE A 146 -25.71 -9.13 -8.98
N ASP A 147 -26.41 -9.27 -7.86
CA ASP A 147 -27.88 -9.38 -7.81
C ASP A 147 -28.55 -8.13 -8.38
N LYS A 148 -28.02 -6.94 -8.06
CA LYS A 148 -28.51 -5.67 -8.64
C LYS A 148 -28.32 -5.61 -10.15
N ASN A 149 -27.19 -6.10 -10.66
CA ASN A 149 -26.89 -6.11 -12.09
C ASN A 149 -27.72 -7.17 -12.83
N LEU A 150 -27.94 -8.34 -12.23
CA LEU A 150 -28.83 -9.38 -12.75
C LEU A 150 -30.28 -8.87 -12.83
N ASN A 151 -30.79 -8.27 -11.75
CA ASN A 151 -32.14 -7.68 -11.75
C ASN A 151 -32.31 -6.56 -12.80
N LYS A 152 -31.26 -5.74 -13.03
CA LYS A 152 -31.28 -4.73 -14.10
C LYS A 152 -31.30 -5.37 -15.48
N LEU A 153 -30.55 -6.45 -15.67
CA LEU A 153 -30.48 -7.18 -16.94
C LEU A 153 -31.82 -7.84 -17.25
N ASP A 154 -32.42 -8.53 -16.28
CA ASP A 154 -33.75 -9.13 -16.42
C ASP A 154 -34.79 -8.09 -16.79
N LYS A 155 -34.81 -6.95 -16.07
CA LYS A 155 -35.70 -5.84 -16.41
C LYS A 155 -35.48 -5.31 -17.83
N TYR A 156 -34.24 -5.23 -18.29
CA TYR A 156 -33.91 -4.77 -19.64
C TYR A 156 -34.39 -5.77 -20.71
N LEU A 157 -34.18 -7.07 -20.47
CA LEU A 157 -34.59 -8.15 -21.37
C LEU A 157 -36.13 -8.29 -21.44
N ASP A 158 -36.82 -8.09 -20.32
CA ASP A 158 -38.28 -8.09 -20.25
C ASP A 158 -38.92 -6.82 -20.83
N THR A 159 -38.13 -5.77 -21.08
CA THR A 159 -38.63 -4.56 -21.73
C THR A 159 -38.83 -4.84 -23.22
N LYS A 160 -40.07 -5.11 -23.64
CA LYS A 160 -40.43 -5.26 -25.06
C LYS A 160 -39.92 -4.06 -25.88
N PRO A 161 -39.28 -4.28 -27.05
CA PRO A 161 -38.84 -3.19 -27.89
C PRO A 161 -40.06 -2.37 -28.32
N VAL A 162 -40.03 -1.06 -28.05
CA VAL A 162 -41.04 -0.12 -28.54
C VAL A 162 -40.99 -0.18 -30.06
N LYS A 163 -42.03 -0.72 -30.70
CA LYS A 163 -42.19 -0.65 -32.16
C LYS A 163 -42.20 0.83 -32.53
N LYS A 164 -41.08 1.35 -33.07
CA LYS A 164 -41.08 2.66 -33.73
C LYS A 164 -42.07 2.55 -34.88
N ASN A 165 -43.09 3.40 -34.87
CA ASN A 165 -43.96 3.57 -36.03
C ASN A 165 -43.08 4.03 -37.19
N VAL A 166 -42.77 3.10 -38.10
CA VAL A 166 -42.10 3.41 -39.35
C VAL A 166 -43.07 4.29 -40.13
N LYS A 167 -42.76 5.59 -40.27
CA LYS A 167 -43.49 6.46 -41.19
C LYS A 167 -43.32 5.85 -42.58
N LYS A 168 -44.41 5.35 -43.16
CA LYS A 168 -44.44 4.93 -44.57
C LYS A 168 -44.13 6.18 -45.40
N ILE A 169 -43.07 6.12 -46.18
CA ILE A 169 -42.77 7.15 -47.18
C ILE A 169 -43.79 6.91 -48.29
N GLU A 170 -44.76 7.82 -48.44
CA GLU A 170 -45.61 7.85 -49.63
C GLU A 170 -44.79 8.44 -50.77
N ILE A 171 -44.52 7.62 -51.79
CA ILE A 171 -44.00 8.08 -53.08
C ILE A 171 -45.22 8.53 -53.88
N ARG A 172 -45.26 9.81 -54.27
CA ARG A 172 -46.25 10.33 -55.22
C ARG A 172 -45.66 10.23 -56.62
N ASP A 173 -46.42 9.63 -57.53
CA ASP A 173 -46.16 9.64 -58.98
C ASP A 173 -46.31 11.05 -59.57
#